data_AF-A0A6B3BIQ3-F1
#
_entry.id   AF-A0A6B3BIQ3-F1
#
_cell.length_a   1.000
_cell.length_b   1.000
_cell.length_c   1.000
_cell.angle_alpha   90.00
_cell.angle_beta   90.00
_cell.angle_gamma   90.00
#
_symmetry.space_group_name_H-M   'P 1'
#
loop_
_entity.id
_entity.type
_entity.pdbx_description
1 polymer ?
#
loop_
_entity_poly.entity_id
_entity_poly.type
_entity_poly.pdbx_seq_one_letter_code
_entity_poly.pdbx_strand_id
1 'polypeptide(L)'
;MVEALERALGDRAHEFEAASVLVGSALKDDDREFVEHWCVQVGTRAVSGSPLLGLAGLCLGHTARRFGHLSDEALALAQSLAARAGVDPSDVDGRALDGLDDVRSFLRLW
;
A
#
# COMPACT_ATOMS: atom_id res chain seq x y z
N MET A 1 3.62 15.43 -6.21
CA MET A 1 3.27 14.00 -6.00
C MET A 1 4.01 13.46 -4.79
N VAL A 2 5.33 13.27 -4.88
CA VAL A 2 6.21 12.87 -3.76
C VAL A 2 6.03 13.73 -2.51
N GLU A 3 6.02 15.05 -2.66
CA GLU A 3 5.91 15.99 -1.53
C GLU A 3 4.65 15.78 -0.67
N ALA A 4 3.52 15.39 -1.27
CA ALA A 4 2.30 15.09 -0.51
C ALA A 4 2.45 13.81 0.33
N LEU A 5 3.12 12.79 -0.23
CA LEU A 5 3.42 11.54 0.47
C LEU A 5 4.39 11.79 1.63
N GLU A 6 5.45 12.56 1.40
CA GLU A 6 6.42 12.91 2.45
C GLU A 6 5.79 13.71 3.59
N ARG A 7 4.95 14.70 3.27
CA ARG A 7 4.24 15.49 4.28
C ARG A 7 3.30 14.62 5.13
N ALA A 8 2.58 13.69 4.52
CA ALA A 8 1.67 12.81 5.25
C ALA A 8 2.38 11.84 6.22
N LEU A 9 3.66 11.56 6.00
CA LEU A 9 4.48 10.79 6.94
C LEU A 9 4.87 11.59 8.20
N GLY A 10 4.84 12.92 8.12
CA GLY A 10 5.12 13.80 9.26
C GLY A 10 3.87 14.42 9.90
N ASP A 11 2.77 14.54 9.15
CA ASP A 11 1.55 15.23 9.57
C ASP A 11 0.29 14.58 8.98
N ARG A 12 -0.60 14.12 9.87
CA ARG A 12 -1.84 13.44 9.49
C ARG A 12 -2.82 14.33 8.72
N ALA A 13 -2.69 15.66 8.80
CA ALA A 13 -3.51 16.59 8.03
C ALA A 13 -3.40 16.38 6.50
N HIS A 14 -2.32 15.75 6.04
CA HIS A 14 -2.06 15.48 4.62
C HIS A 14 -2.41 14.06 4.18
N GLU A 15 -2.96 13.20 5.06
CA GLU A 15 -3.28 11.80 4.73
C GLU A 15 -4.24 11.66 3.55
N PHE A 16 -5.22 12.57 3.42
CA PHE A 16 -6.18 12.53 2.31
C PHE A 16 -5.52 12.81 0.95
N GLU A 17 -4.65 13.82 0.89
CA GLU A 17 -3.91 14.16 -0.33
C GLU A 17 -2.94 13.03 -0.71
N ALA A 18 -2.20 12.50 0.27
CA ALA A 18 -1.33 11.35 0.09
C ALA A 18 -2.10 10.11 -0.39
N ALA A 19 -3.29 9.86 0.13
CA ALA A 19 -4.14 8.76 -0.31
C ALA A 19 -4.54 8.90 -1.79
N SER A 20 -4.96 10.09 -2.21
CA SER A 20 -5.30 10.36 -3.60
C SER A 20 -4.10 10.19 -4.53
N VAL A 21 -2.91 10.61 -4.07
CA VAL A 21 -1.67 10.44 -4.83
C VAL A 21 -1.30 8.96 -4.96
N LEU A 22 -1.28 8.21 -3.85
CA LEU A 22 -0.85 6.81 -3.84
C LEU A 22 -1.75 5.94 -4.73
N VAL A 23 -3.06 6.11 -4.63
CA VAL A 23 -4.03 5.39 -5.50
C VAL A 23 -3.90 5.83 -6.95
N GLY A 24 -3.76 7.14 -7.19
CA GLY A 24 -3.56 7.68 -8.53
C GLY A 24 -2.35 7.05 -9.23
N SER A 25 -1.23 6.97 -8.52
CA SER A 25 -0.01 6.33 -9.01
C SER A 25 -0.19 4.83 -9.22
N ALA A 26 -0.74 4.12 -8.24
CA ALA A 26 -0.95 2.67 -8.34
C ALA A 26 -1.88 2.26 -9.50
N LEU A 27 -2.83 3.12 -9.89
CA LEU A 27 -3.75 2.84 -10.99
C LEU A 27 -3.26 3.32 -12.37
N LYS A 28 -2.42 4.36 -12.43
CA LYS A 28 -2.14 5.06 -13.70
C LYS A 28 -0.66 5.24 -14.03
N ASP A 29 0.22 5.17 -13.04
CA ASP A 29 1.65 5.34 -13.29
C ASP A 29 2.23 4.06 -13.88
N ASP A 30 3.06 4.20 -14.91
CA ASP A 30 3.70 3.07 -15.60
C ASP A 30 5.06 2.71 -14.98
N ASP A 31 5.60 3.56 -14.09
CA ASP A 31 6.79 3.26 -13.32
C ASP A 31 6.44 2.40 -12.09
N ARG A 32 6.50 1.08 -12.28
CA ARG A 32 6.27 0.09 -11.21
C ARG A 32 7.18 0.32 -10.01
N GLU A 33 8.47 0.59 -10.21
CA GLU A 33 9.44 0.72 -9.12
C GLU A 33 9.14 1.95 -8.26
N PHE A 34 8.76 3.05 -8.90
CA PHE A 34 8.28 4.23 -8.21
C PHE A 34 7.02 3.94 -7.37
N VAL A 35 6.03 3.25 -7.93
CA VAL A 35 4.80 2.89 -7.22
C VAL A 35 5.10 1.99 -6.01
N GLU A 36 5.91 0.94 -6.20
CA GLU A 36 6.32 0.04 -5.13
C GLU A 36 7.07 0.80 -4.03
N HIS A 37 8.05 1.64 -4.40
CA HIS A 37 8.81 2.45 -3.45
C HIS A 37 7.90 3.26 -2.53
N TRP A 38 6.90 3.95 -3.10
CA TRP A 38 6.00 4.78 -2.29
C TRP A 38 5.00 3.97 -1.47
N CYS A 39 4.52 2.83 -1.97
CA CYS A 39 3.73 1.92 -1.15
C CYS A 39 4.55 1.42 0.05
N VAL A 40 5.83 1.11 -0.16
CA VAL A 40 6.74 0.65 0.90
C VAL A 40 7.03 1.74 1.92
N GLN A 41 7.36 2.95 1.46
CA GLN A 41 7.61 4.08 2.35
C GLN A 41 6.39 4.40 3.20
N VAL A 42 5.20 4.46 2.58
CA VAL A 42 3.95 4.76 3.29
C VAL A 42 3.57 3.64 4.24
N GLY A 43 3.56 2.38 3.78
CA GLY A 43 3.14 1.23 4.58
C GLY A 43 4.07 0.91 5.75
N THR A 44 5.34 1.34 5.69
CA THR A 44 6.31 1.16 6.77
C THR A 44 6.30 2.32 7.76
N ARG A 45 6.10 3.56 7.29
CA ARG A 45 6.34 4.76 8.09
C ARG A 45 5.07 5.45 8.60
N ALA A 46 3.91 5.15 8.03
CA ALA A 46 2.65 5.68 8.54
C ALA A 46 2.37 5.13 9.95
N VAL A 47 1.79 5.97 10.80
CA VAL A 47 1.47 5.59 12.19
C VAL A 47 0.35 4.55 12.25
N SER A 48 0.33 3.74 13.32
CA SER A 48 -0.77 2.81 13.61
C SER A 48 -2.13 3.53 13.59
N GLY A 49 -3.12 2.90 12.96
CA GLY A 49 -4.45 3.48 12.74
C GLY A 49 -4.50 4.57 11.67
N SER A 50 -3.43 4.75 10.89
CA SER A 50 -3.48 5.58 9.68
C SER A 50 -4.20 4.83 8.55
N PRO A 51 -5.16 5.47 7.86
CA PRO A 51 -5.81 4.88 6.69
C PRO A 51 -4.82 4.65 5.53
N LEU A 52 -3.61 5.24 5.58
CA LEU A 52 -2.59 5.02 4.59
C LEU A 52 -2.00 3.60 4.64
N LEU A 53 -2.04 2.93 5.79
CA LEU A 53 -1.52 1.56 5.94
C LEU A 53 -2.34 0.56 5.12
N GLY A 54 -3.67 0.55 5.31
CA GLY A 54 -4.57 -0.29 4.54
C GLY A 54 -4.52 0.03 3.04
N LEU A 55 -4.39 1.31 2.71
CA LEU A 55 -4.30 1.78 1.33
C LEU A 55 -3.01 1.36 0.64
N ALA A 56 -1.87 1.38 1.33
CA ALA A 56 -0.61 0.88 0.80
C ALA A 56 -0.72 -0.61 0.43
N GLY A 57 -1.34 -1.42 1.30
CA GLY A 57 -1.64 -2.83 1.01
C GLY A 57 -2.51 -3.01 -0.24
N LEU A 58 -3.60 -2.23 -0.36
CA LEU A 58 -4.45 -2.25 -1.55
C LEU A 58 -3.73 -1.83 -2.82
N CYS A 59 -2.91 -0.78 -2.75
CA CYS A 59 -2.13 -0.29 -3.88
C CYS A 59 -1.11 -1.34 -4.36
N LEU A 60 -0.50 -2.11 -3.45
CA LEU A 60 0.34 -3.24 -3.81
C LEU A 60 -0.44 -4.36 -4.54
N GLY A 61 -1.70 -4.60 -4.15
CA GLY A 61 -2.62 -5.47 -4.90
C GLY A 61 -2.85 -4.97 -6.34
N HIS A 62 -3.10 -3.68 -6.51
CA HIS A 62 -3.22 -3.07 -7.85
C HIS A 62 -1.93 -3.16 -8.66
N THR A 63 -0.76 -2.96 -8.03
CA THR A 63 0.54 -3.11 -8.68
C THR A 63 0.76 -4.55 -9.13
N ALA A 64 0.50 -5.54 -8.28
CA ALA A 64 0.56 -6.95 -8.65
C ALA A 64 -0.38 -7.29 -9.82
N ARG A 65 -1.62 -6.76 -9.78
CA ARG A 65 -2.60 -6.92 -10.86
C ARG A 65 -2.16 -6.33 -12.19
N ARG A 66 -1.58 -5.13 -12.18
CA ARG A 66 -1.20 -4.41 -13.40
C ARG A 66 0.09 -4.96 -14.01
N PHE A 67 1.08 -5.25 -13.18
CA PHE A 67 2.43 -5.59 -13.63
C PHE A 67 2.75 -7.08 -13.56
N GLY A 68 1.93 -7.90 -12.89
CA GLY A 68 2.18 -9.32 -12.69
C GLY A 68 3.43 -9.62 -11.85
N HIS A 69 3.88 -8.64 -11.07
CA HIS A 69 5.10 -8.71 -10.27
C HIS A 69 5.02 -7.78 -9.06
N LEU A 70 5.66 -8.17 -7.95
CA LEU A 70 6.09 -7.31 -6.85
C LEU A 70 7.51 -7.70 -6.44
N SER A 71 8.31 -6.73 -5.98
CA SER A 71 9.56 -7.03 -5.29
C SER A 71 9.31 -7.82 -3.99
N ASP A 72 10.34 -8.51 -3.50
CA ASP A 72 10.27 -9.28 -2.25
C ASP A 72 9.90 -8.38 -1.06
N GLU A 73 10.42 -7.15 -1.01
CA GLU A 73 10.10 -6.17 0.03
C GLU A 73 8.62 -5.77 -0.01
N ALA A 74 8.11 -5.44 -1.20
CA ALA A 74 6.71 -5.10 -1.39
C ALA A 74 5.79 -6.26 -1.03
N LEU A 75 6.15 -7.49 -1.42
CA LEU A 75 5.39 -8.69 -1.06
C LEU A 75 5.36 -8.93 0.45
N ALA A 76 6.53 -8.82 1.12
CA ALA A 76 6.62 -8.97 2.56
C ALA A 76 5.79 -7.92 3.30
N LEU A 77 5.78 -6.68 2.81
CA LEU A 77 4.97 -5.62 3.37
C LEU A 77 3.47 -5.89 3.20
N ALA A 78 3.01 -6.31 2.03
CA ALA A 78 1.61 -6.66 1.80
C ALA A 78 1.13 -7.76 2.78
N GLN A 79 1.96 -8.79 2.99
CA GLN A 79 1.68 -9.85 3.95
C GLN A 79 1.63 -9.32 5.40
N SER A 80 2.58 -8.46 5.77
CA SER A 80 2.65 -7.87 7.11
C SER A 80 1.42 -7.00 7.42
N LEU A 81 1.03 -6.13 6.49
CA LEU A 81 -0.14 -5.26 6.64
C LEU A 81 -1.44 -6.06 6.74
N ALA A 82 -1.61 -7.07 5.90
CA ALA A 82 -2.77 -7.97 5.95
C ALA A 82 -2.83 -8.76 7.27
N ALA A 83 -1.69 -9.25 7.77
CA ALA A 83 -1.63 -9.92 9.06
C ALA A 83 -2.05 -8.99 10.20
N ARG A 84 -1.58 -7.74 10.20
CA ARG A 84 -1.98 -6.72 11.18
C ARG A 84 -3.47 -6.42 11.09
N ALA A 85 -4.01 -6.25 9.89
CA ALA A 85 -5.44 -6.00 9.68
C ALA A 85 -6.34 -7.15 10.17
N GLY A 86 -5.86 -8.40 10.03
CA GLY A 86 -6.56 -9.58 10.54
C GLY A 86 -6.57 -9.68 12.07
N VAL A 87 -5.60 -9.06 12.75
CA VAL A 87 -5.50 -9.04 14.22
C VAL A 87 -6.26 -7.85 14.82
N ASP A 88 -6.04 -6.66 14.27
CA ASP A 88 -6.61 -5.41 14.77
C ASP A 88 -6.99 -4.46 13.61
N PRO A 89 -8.28 -4.41 13.22
CA PRO A 89 -8.77 -3.50 12.19
C PRO A 89 -8.64 -2.02 12.54
N SER A 90 -8.37 -1.67 13.81
CA SER A 90 -8.08 -0.30 14.22
C SER A 90 -6.60 0.10 14.05
N ASP A 91 -5.71 -0.88 13.92
CA ASP A 91 -4.30 -0.67 13.56
C ASP A 91 -4.13 -0.55 12.04
N VAL A 92 -4.64 -1.52 11.28
CA VAL A 92 -4.65 -1.53 9.82
C VAL A 92 -6.03 -1.95 9.34
N ASP A 93 -6.67 -1.16 8.49
CA ASP A 93 -7.99 -1.50 7.99
C ASP A 93 -8.00 -2.64 6.96
N GLY A 94 -9.19 -3.17 6.69
CA GLY A 94 -9.40 -4.36 5.85
C GLY A 94 -8.93 -4.24 4.39
N ARG A 95 -8.63 -3.04 3.87
CA ARG A 95 -8.11 -2.88 2.50
C ARG A 95 -6.77 -3.58 2.30
N ALA A 96 -6.00 -3.80 3.38
CA ALA A 96 -4.79 -4.59 3.32
C ALA A 96 -5.06 -6.09 3.03
N LEU A 97 -6.18 -6.62 3.52
CA LEU A 97 -6.59 -8.00 3.23
C LEU A 97 -6.99 -8.13 1.75
N ASP A 98 -7.82 -7.22 1.26
CA ASP A 98 -8.22 -7.17 -0.16
C ASP A 98 -6.99 -7.07 -1.08
N GLY A 99 -6.03 -6.21 -0.70
CA GLY A 99 -4.76 -6.06 -1.41
C GLY A 99 -3.95 -7.36 -1.45
N LEU A 100 -3.85 -8.10 -0.33
CA LEU A 100 -3.15 -9.38 -0.30
C LEU A 100 -3.85 -10.46 -1.16
N ASP A 101 -5.18 -10.46 -1.20
CA ASP A 101 -5.94 -11.38 -2.04
C ASP A 101 -5.72 -11.11 -3.54
N ASP A 102 -5.65 -9.83 -3.94
CA ASP A 102 -5.20 -9.44 -5.28
C ASP A 102 -3.77 -9.93 -5.55
N VAL A 103 -2.82 -9.69 -4.63
CA VAL A 103 -1.43 -10.14 -4.76
C VAL A 103 -1.36 -11.65 -4.99
N ARG A 104 -2.02 -12.45 -4.15
CA ARG A 104 -2.00 -13.91 -4.28
C ARG A 104 -2.61 -14.38 -5.60
N SER A 105 -3.70 -13.74 -6.01
CA SER A 105 -4.42 -14.10 -7.24
C SER A 105 -3.60 -13.79 -8.49
N PHE A 106 -3.02 -12.59 -8.58
CA PHE A 106 -2.31 -12.15 -9.77
C PHE A 106 -0.86 -12.65 -9.84
N LEU A 107 -0.24 -12.96 -8.69
CA LEU A 107 1.09 -13.58 -8.63
C LEU A 107 1.08 -15.11 -8.52
N ARG A 108 -0.11 -15.73 -8.45
CA ARG A 108 -0.31 -17.19 -8.37
C ARG A 108 0.41 -17.84 -7.19
N LEU A 109 0.20 -17.29 -6.00
CA LEU A 109 0.87 -17.73 -4.75
C LEU A 109 0.02 -18.70 -3.90
N TRP A 110 -0.97 -19.37 -4.51
CA TRP A 110 -1.82 -20.38 -3.88
C TRP A 110 -1.31 -21.79 -4.13
#